data_AF-A0AAX4AW32-F1
#
_entry.id   AF-A0AAX4AW32-F1
#
_cell.length_a   1.000
_cell.length_b   1.000
_cell.length_c   1.000
_cell.angle_alpha   90.00
_cell.angle_beta   90.00
_cell.angle_gamma   90.00
#
_symmetry.space_group_name_H-M   'P 1'
#
loop_
_entity.id
_entity.type
_entity.pdbx_description
1 polymer ?
#
loop_
_entity_poly.entity_id
_entity_poly.type
_entity_poly.pdbx_seq_one_letter_code
_entity_poly.pdbx_strand_id
1 'polypeptide(L)'
;MKRSGGPFFAPFHISYGIFYIHAALCFSRRMIPLKEIKQITYAIFRGRSGGGARYAFYIELRNGKTIPFFFGKSKRNEALVEKLKRNAGRYGFKVDSTGN
;
A
#
# COMPACT_ATOMS: atom_id res chain seq x y z
N MET A 1 9.45 -20.14 -7.35
CA MET A 1 8.02 -19.75 -7.38
C MET A 1 7.84 -18.42 -6.65
N LYS A 2 7.26 -17.37 -7.26
CA LYS A 2 7.01 -16.08 -6.58
C LYS A 2 6.03 -16.30 -5.43
N ARG A 3 6.48 -16.18 -4.17
CA ARG A 3 5.68 -16.43 -2.96
C ARG A 3 4.39 -15.60 -2.87
N SER A 4 4.30 -14.46 -3.55
CA SER A 4 3.12 -13.59 -3.51
C SER A 4 2.11 -13.82 -4.64
N GLY A 5 2.46 -14.56 -5.72
CA GLY A 5 1.59 -14.73 -6.89
C GLY A 5 1.29 -13.46 -7.71
N GLY A 6 1.76 -12.28 -7.26
CA GLY A 6 1.43 -10.99 -7.85
C GLY A 6 2.41 -10.49 -8.93
N PRO A 7 2.04 -9.41 -9.65
CA PRO A 7 2.93 -8.77 -10.63
C PRO A 7 4.16 -8.20 -9.94
N PHE A 8 5.35 -8.41 -10.52
CA PHE A 8 6.62 -7.93 -9.96
C PHE A 8 6.68 -6.39 -9.88
N PHE A 9 6.12 -5.71 -10.89
CA PHE A 9 6.12 -4.25 -10.99
C PHE A 9 4.95 -3.57 -10.26
N ALA A 10 4.05 -4.32 -9.61
CA ALA A 10 3.03 -3.72 -8.77
C ALA A 10 3.65 -3.36 -7.42
N PRO A 11 3.40 -2.17 -6.86
CA PRO A 11 4.02 -1.73 -5.61
C PRO A 11 3.58 -2.58 -4.40
N PHE A 12 2.40 -3.17 -4.47
CA PHE A 12 1.88 -4.11 -3.50
C PHE A 12 0.92 -5.11 -4.17
N HIS A 13 0.64 -6.21 -3.47
CA HIS A 13 -0.31 -7.23 -3.89
C HIS A 13 -1.00 -7.87 -2.68
N ILE A 14 -2.28 -8.23 -2.79
CA ILE A 14 -2.99 -8.95 -1.74
C ILE A 14 -3.31 -10.35 -2.26
N SER A 15 -2.90 -11.38 -1.51
CA SER A 15 -3.20 -12.77 -1.80
C SER A 15 -3.16 -13.60 -0.52
N TYR A 16 -3.97 -14.66 -0.44
CA TYR A 16 -4.01 -15.60 0.71
C TYR A 16 -4.10 -14.92 2.09
N GLY A 17 -4.85 -13.81 2.20
CA GLY A 17 -4.98 -13.07 3.46
C GLY A 17 -3.71 -12.32 3.89
N ILE A 18 -2.79 -12.03 2.96
CA ILE A 18 -1.54 -11.31 3.20
C ILE A 18 -1.44 -10.11 2.25
N PHE A 19 -1.07 -8.96 2.79
CA PHE A 19 -0.65 -7.77 2.08
C PHE A 19 0.86 -7.81 1.84
N TYR A 20 1.26 -8.01 0.59
CA TYR A 20 2.64 -8.03 0.13
C TYR A 20 3.07 -6.65 -0.36
N ILE A 21 4.19 -6.16 0.13
CA ILE A 21 4.83 -4.92 -0.33
C ILE A 21 6.02 -5.29 -1.23
N HIS A 22 5.99 -4.85 -2.48
CA HIS A 22 7.08 -5.04 -3.45
C HIS A 22 7.87 -3.75 -3.72
N ALA A 23 7.46 -2.62 -3.13
CA ALA A 23 8.18 -1.36 -3.24
C ALA A 23 9.63 -1.48 -2.73
N ALA A 24 10.57 -0.90 -3.48
CA ALA A 24 12.00 -0.92 -3.13
C ALA A 24 12.29 -0.23 -1.78
N LEU A 25 11.57 0.86 -1.48
CA LEU A 25 11.65 1.63 -0.24
C LEU A 25 10.57 1.17 0.75
N CYS A 26 10.84 0.04 1.41
CA CYS A 26 10.12 -0.43 2.60
C CYS A 26 11.16 -0.96 3.61
N PHE A 27 11.38 -0.22 4.70
CA PHE A 27 12.34 -0.54 5.76
C PHE A 27 11.75 -1.46 6.85
N SER A 28 10.69 -2.21 6.51
CA SER A 28 9.88 -2.95 7.46
C SER A 28 9.38 -4.28 6.87
N ARG A 29 8.59 -5.03 7.66
CA ARG A 29 7.99 -6.30 7.25
C ARG A 29 7.21 -6.13 5.94
N ARG A 30 7.59 -6.89 4.91
CA ARG A 30 6.99 -6.84 3.55
C ARG A 30 5.77 -7.75 3.36
N MET A 31 5.43 -8.55 4.35
CA MET A 31 4.29 -9.47 4.33
C MET A 31 3.45 -9.21 5.58
N ILE A 32 2.29 -8.59 5.43
CA ILE A 32 1.45 -8.16 6.55
C ILE A 32 0.12 -8.92 6.45
N PRO A 33 -0.21 -9.83 7.38
CA PRO A 33 -1.51 -10.48 7.41
C PRO A 33 -2.63 -9.45 7.52
N LEU A 34 -3.70 -9.58 6.72
CA LEU A 34 -4.77 -8.59 6.69
C LEU A 34 -5.44 -8.43 8.06
N LYS A 35 -5.52 -9.52 8.85
CA LYS A 35 -6.03 -9.49 10.23
C LYS A 35 -5.23 -8.59 11.18
N GLU A 36 -3.95 -8.34 10.89
CA GLU A 36 -3.11 -7.45 11.70
C GLU A 36 -3.32 -5.98 11.34
N ILE A 37 -3.91 -5.68 10.16
CA ILE A 37 -4.14 -4.32 9.70
C ILE A 37 -5.37 -3.75 10.41
N LYS A 38 -5.21 -2.55 10.96
CA LYS A 38 -6.31 -1.74 11.51
C LYS A 38 -6.87 -0.83 10.42
N GLN A 39 -5.99 -0.07 9.77
CA GLN A 39 -6.33 0.82 8.66
C GLN A 39 -5.09 1.12 7.81
N ILE A 40 -5.34 1.61 6.60
CA ILE A 40 -4.30 2.14 5.72
C ILE A 40 -4.65 3.57 5.43
N THR A 41 -3.71 4.49 5.61
CA THR A 41 -3.85 5.86 5.15
C THR A 41 -2.80 6.17 4.10
N TYR A 42 -3.07 7.14 3.22
CA TYR A 42 -2.06 7.57 2.26
C TYR A 42 -2.09 9.06 1.95
N ALA A 43 -0.90 9.61 1.70
CA ALA A 43 -0.72 10.96 1.18
C ALA A 43 -0.07 10.92 -0.21
N ILE A 44 -0.26 11.98 -0.99
CA ILE A 44 0.41 12.14 -2.29
C ILE A 44 1.43 13.28 -2.16
N PHE A 45 2.72 12.94 -2.29
CA PHE A 45 3.80 13.91 -2.32
C PHE A 45 4.18 14.23 -3.76
N ARG A 46 4.17 15.51 -4.12
CA ARG A 46 4.70 15.98 -5.41
C ARG A 46 6.19 16.23 -5.27
N GLY A 47 7.00 15.53 -6.07
CA GLY A 47 8.44 15.78 -6.15
C GLY A 47 8.74 17.16 -6.75
N ARG A 48 9.86 17.76 -6.35
CA ARG A 48 10.40 18.97 -6.97
C ARG A 48 11.17 18.62 -8.25
N SER A 49 11.33 19.59 -9.15
CA SER A 49 12.20 19.50 -10.33
C SER A 49 12.03 18.23 -11.19
N GLY A 50 10.78 17.87 -11.50
CA GLY A 50 10.49 16.72 -12.37
C GLY A 50 10.51 15.34 -11.69
N GLY A 51 10.74 15.26 -10.38
CA GLY A 51 10.84 13.99 -9.61
C GLY A 51 9.56 13.14 -9.48
N GLY A 52 8.49 13.51 -10.19
CA GLY A 52 7.19 12.82 -10.20
C GLY A 52 6.42 12.90 -8.88
N ALA A 53 5.13 12.55 -8.90
CA ALA A 53 4.34 12.39 -7.69
C ALA A 53 4.50 10.97 -7.12
N ARG A 54 4.40 10.83 -5.79
CA ARG A 54 4.53 9.54 -5.08
C ARG A 54 3.38 9.37 -4.09
N TYR A 55 2.88 8.15 -3.98
CA TYR A 55 2.07 7.73 -2.85
C TYR A 55 2.98 7.42 -1.66
N ALA A 56 2.58 7.89 -0.49
CA ALA A 56 3.11 7.49 0.79
C ALA A 56 2.01 6.78 1.57
N PHE A 57 2.15 5.48 1.73
CA PHE A 57 1.21 4.65 2.46
C PHE A 57 1.69 4.46 3.89
N TYR A 58 0.75 4.50 4.83
CA TYR A 58 0.94 4.21 6.24
C TYR A 58 -0.02 3.10 6.64
N ILE A 59 0.50 1.89 6.84
CA ILE A 59 -0.29 0.76 7.32
C ILE A 59 -0.25 0.78 8.85
N GLU A 60 -1.34 1.15 9.49
CA GLU A 60 -1.49 1.06 10.93
C GLU A 60 -1.92 -0.36 11.30
N LEU A 61 -1.10 -1.01 12.13
CA LEU A 61 -1.39 -2.34 12.66
C LEU A 61 -2.21 -2.23 13.95
N ARG A 62 -2.97 -3.27 14.25
CA ARG A 62 -3.80 -3.36 15.47
C ARG A 62 -2.99 -3.28 16.77
N ASN A 63 -1.69 -3.57 16.72
CA ASN A 63 -0.77 -3.45 17.85
C ASN A 63 -0.18 -2.02 18.01
N GLY A 64 -0.65 -1.04 17.22
CA GLY A 64 -0.20 0.35 17.28
C GLY A 64 1.04 0.67 16.45
N LYS A 65 1.70 -0.32 15.83
CA LYS A 65 2.84 -0.06 14.93
C LYS A 65 2.37 0.43 13.57
N THR A 66 3.07 1.41 13.01
CA THR A 66 2.83 1.90 11.64
C THR A 66 3.96 1.50 10.71
N ILE A 67 3.62 0.94 9.55
CA ILE A 67 4.58 0.56 8.50
C ILE A 67 4.43 1.52 7.31
N PRO A 68 5.41 2.42 7.09
CA PRO A 68 5.42 3.28 5.91
C PRO A 68 5.99 2.56 4.68
N PHE A 69 5.42 2.82 3.51
CA PHE A 69 6.07 2.49 2.23
C PHE A 69 5.67 3.45 1.12
N PHE A 70 6.53 3.60 0.11
CA PHE A 70 6.39 4.62 -0.92
C PHE A 70 6.48 4.04 -2.33
N PHE A 71 5.67 4.59 -3.26
CA PHE A 71 5.73 4.21 -4.67
C PHE A 71 5.29 5.36 -5.58
N GLY A 72 5.74 5.33 -6.84
CA GLY A 72 5.41 6.37 -7.81
C GLY A 72 3.92 6.41 -8.18
N LYS A 73 3.38 7.62 -8.40
CA LYS A 73 2.04 7.82 -8.95
C LYS A 73 2.09 7.61 -10.47
N SER A 74 1.25 6.71 -10.96
CA SER A 74 1.05 6.45 -12.39
C SER A 74 -0.39 5.97 -12.59
N LYS A 75 -0.93 6.07 -13.82
CA LYS A 75 -2.31 5.62 -14.12
C LYS A 75 -2.58 4.19 -13.64
N ARG A 76 -1.59 3.29 -13.78
CA ARG A 76 -1.68 1.90 -13.33
C ARG A 76 -1.77 1.79 -11.81
N ASN A 77 -0.95 2.55 -11.10
CA ASN A 77 -0.92 2.52 -9.64
C ASN A 77 -2.15 3.20 -9.05
N GLU A 78 -2.67 4.25 -9.69
CA GLU A 78 -3.94 4.89 -9.32
C GLU A 78 -5.10 3.88 -9.37
N ALA A 79 -5.23 3.14 -10.48
CA ALA A 79 -6.24 2.08 -10.58
C ALA A 79 -6.06 0.98 -9.52
N LEU A 80 -4.82 0.67 -9.12
CA LEU A 80 -4.52 -0.28 -8.06
C LEU A 80 -4.98 0.24 -6.69
N VAL A 81 -4.73 1.51 -6.37
CA VAL A 81 -5.19 2.16 -5.12
C VAL A 81 -6.71 2.20 -5.07
N GLU A 82 -7.38 2.57 -6.16
CA GLU A 82 -8.84 2.56 -6.24
C GLU A 82 -9.44 1.15 -6.07
N LYS A 83 -8.78 0.12 -6.63
CA LYS A 83 -9.18 -1.27 -6.40
C LYS A 83 -9.00 -1.67 -4.94
N LEU A 84 -7.91 -1.24 -4.30
CA LEU A 84 -7.67 -1.49 -2.87
C LEU A 84 -8.76 -0.83 -2.02
N LYS A 85 -9.07 0.45 -2.27
CA LYS A 85 -10.09 1.21 -1.54
C LYS A 85 -11.47 0.56 -1.63
N ARG A 86 -11.90 0.19 -2.85
CA ARG A 86 -13.19 -0.49 -3.08
C ARG A 86 -13.30 -1.85 -2.38
N ASN A 87 -12.19 -2.58 -2.23
CA ASN A 87 -12.20 -3.91 -1.60
C ASN A 87 -11.81 -3.88 -0.12
N ALA A 88 -11.43 -2.73 0.44
CA ALA A 88 -10.91 -2.63 1.81
C ALA A 88 -11.88 -3.22 2.84
N GLY A 89 -13.18 -2.92 2.71
CA GLY A 89 -14.22 -3.48 3.59
C GLY A 89 -14.27 -5.01 3.60
N ARG A 90 -14.04 -5.66 2.45
CA ARG A 90 -13.97 -7.13 2.34
C ARG A 90 -12.74 -7.71 3.05
N TYR A 91 -11.69 -6.91 3.21
CA TYR A 91 -10.46 -7.30 3.89
C TYR A 91 -10.46 -6.97 5.39
N GLY A 92 -11.50 -6.30 5.90
CA GLY A 92 -11.65 -5.98 7.32
C GLY A 92 -10.88 -4.74 7.79
N PHE A 93 -10.51 -3.83 6.88
CA PHE A 93 -9.90 -2.54 7.21
C PHE A 93 -10.40 -1.43 6.27
N LYS A 94 -10.05 -0.18 6.57
CA LYS A 94 -10.37 0.99 5.73
C LYS A 94 -9.12 1.55 5.06
N VAL A 95 -9.31 2.24 3.94
CA VAL A 95 -8.24 2.87 3.15
C VAL A 95 -8.66 4.29 2.84
N ASP A 96 -7.97 5.26 3.42
CA ASP A 96 -8.33 6.68 3.34
C ASP A 96 -7.15 7.57 2.94
N SER A 97 -7.43 8.66 2.23
CA SER A 97 -6.41 9.66 1.91
C SER A 97 -6.26 10.65 3.07
N THR A 98 -5.04 10.91 3.51
CA THR A 98 -4.72 11.80 4.64
C THR A 98 -4.78 13.29 4.27
N GLY A 99 -5.36 13.65 3.12
CA GLY A 99 -5.51 15.03 2.68
C GLY A 99 -6.69 15.20 1.74
N ASN A 100 -7.63 16.05 2.14
CA ASN A 100 -8.47 16.85 1.25
C ASN A 100 -7.69 18.13 0.91
#